data_AF-A0A2T1HSF9-F1
#
_entry.id   AF-A0A2T1HSF9-F1
#
_cell.length_a   1.000
_cell.length_b   1.000
_cell.length_c   1.000
_cell.angle_alpha   90.00
_cell.angle_beta   90.00
_cell.angle_gamma   90.00
#
_symmetry.space_group_name_H-M   'P 1'
#
loop_
_entity.id
_entity.type
_entity.pdbx_description
1 polymer ?
#
loop_
_entity_poly.entity_id
_entity_poly.type
_entity_poly.pdbx_seq_one_letter_code
_entity_poly.pdbx_strand_id
1 'polypeptide(L)'
;MRTSFTLATLLALAALPSAAQAGSGGLGGGFIEMIMTGRDPTPPRGAVAAPVPGAPLGVPERLWAPQQGRAAPQAPDPRYAALPAYEPEPMGRIERGFDPRYERQVVDYDGGHAPGTIIIDSPNKFLYLVQPGGKALRYGIGVGRPGFTWSGVKTITRKAEWPDWTPPPEMLKRRPDLPRHMEGGPENPLGARAMYLGSTLYRIHGTNEPNTIGQNVSSGCIRLRNEDVTDLYNRVKVGTKVVVM
;
A
#
# COMPACT_ATOMS: atom_id res chain seq x y z
N MET A 1 37.50 -68.09 -6.36
CA MET A 1 38.25 -66.83 -6.12
C MET A 1 37.43 -65.70 -6.74
N ARG A 2 36.72 -64.91 -5.92
CA ARG A 2 36.96 -63.46 -5.67
C ARG A 2 36.95 -62.66 -6.99
N THR A 3 36.06 -61.69 -7.26
CA THR A 3 35.54 -60.63 -6.38
C THR A 3 34.42 -59.88 -7.13
N SER A 4 33.30 -59.60 -6.46
CA SER A 4 32.23 -58.71 -6.95
C SER A 4 32.60 -57.24 -6.69
N PHE A 5 32.46 -56.37 -7.69
CA PHE A 5 32.55 -54.91 -7.52
C PHE A 5 31.13 -54.31 -7.58
N THR A 6 30.65 -53.87 -6.42
CA THR A 6 29.42 -53.07 -6.28
C THR A 6 29.80 -51.61 -6.47
N LEU A 7 29.28 -50.95 -7.50
CA LEU A 7 29.47 -49.51 -7.71
C LEU A 7 28.42 -48.75 -6.88
N ALA A 8 28.83 -48.20 -5.74
CA ALA A 8 28.00 -47.30 -4.94
C ALA A 8 28.13 -45.87 -5.48
N THR A 9 27.08 -45.35 -6.10
CA THR A 9 26.98 -43.95 -6.52
C THR A 9 26.75 -43.08 -5.29
N LEU A 10 27.76 -42.34 -4.83
CA LEU A 10 27.60 -41.27 -3.84
C LEU A 10 26.90 -40.08 -4.50
N LEU A 11 25.69 -39.76 -4.05
CA LEU A 11 25.03 -38.47 -4.32
C LEU A 11 25.65 -37.42 -3.39
N ALA A 12 26.52 -36.56 -3.92
CA ALA A 12 26.96 -35.37 -3.20
C ALA A 12 25.86 -34.29 -3.29
N LEU A 13 25.10 -34.09 -2.20
CA LEU A 13 24.28 -32.90 -2.03
C LEU A 13 25.22 -31.70 -1.87
N ALA A 14 25.40 -30.92 -2.93
CA ALA A 14 25.97 -29.58 -2.82
C ALA A 14 24.96 -28.68 -2.10
N ALA A 15 25.23 -28.37 -0.83
CA ALA A 15 24.49 -27.36 -0.10
C ALA A 15 24.71 -25.99 -0.77
N LEU A 16 23.64 -25.41 -1.30
CA LEU A 16 23.64 -24.02 -1.76
C LEU A 16 23.97 -23.11 -0.56
N PRO A 17 24.81 -22.08 -0.71
CA PRO A 17 25.04 -21.13 0.36
C PRO A 17 23.72 -20.42 0.66
N SER A 18 23.26 -20.60 1.90
CA SER A 18 22.14 -19.85 2.46
C SER A 18 22.45 -18.37 2.29
N ALA A 19 21.66 -17.67 1.47
CA ALA A 19 21.74 -16.22 1.36
C ALA A 19 21.59 -15.65 2.77
N ALA A 20 22.67 -15.07 3.27
CA ALA A 20 22.71 -14.41 4.55
C ALA A 20 21.60 -13.36 4.59
N GLN A 21 20.81 -13.38 5.67
CA GLN A 21 19.90 -12.32 6.04
C GLN A 21 20.70 -11.01 6.18
N ALA A 22 20.73 -10.23 5.11
CA ALA A 22 21.12 -8.83 5.16
C ALA A 22 19.99 -8.07 5.86
N GLY A 23 20.37 -7.29 6.87
CA GLY A 23 19.49 -6.75 7.90
C GLY A 23 18.22 -6.06 7.39
N SER A 24 17.09 -6.47 7.96
CA SER A 24 15.79 -5.84 7.81
C SER A 24 15.81 -4.43 8.40
N GLY A 25 15.91 -3.41 7.53
CA GLY A 25 15.53 -2.04 7.86
C GLY A 25 14.04 -2.00 8.16
N GLY A 26 13.68 -1.95 9.44
CA GLY A 26 12.32 -2.16 9.93
C GLY A 26 11.33 -1.07 9.53
N LEU A 27 10.66 -1.26 8.40
CA LEU A 27 9.41 -0.57 8.06
C LEU A 27 8.20 -1.54 7.98
N GLY A 28 8.43 -2.83 8.22
CA GLY A 28 7.39 -3.86 8.27
C GLY A 28 6.54 -3.74 9.53
N GLY A 29 5.41 -3.05 9.43
CA GLY A 29 4.34 -3.08 10.44
C GLY A 29 3.83 -1.73 10.97
N GLY A 30 4.28 -0.60 10.43
CA GLY A 30 3.73 0.71 10.79
C GLY A 30 4.15 1.84 9.88
N PHE A 31 4.54 1.54 8.65
CA PHE A 31 4.74 2.53 7.60
C PHE A 31 3.46 3.31 7.29
N ILE A 32 2.28 2.67 7.30
CA ILE A 32 0.99 3.37 7.13
C ILE A 32 0.69 4.23 8.35
N GLU A 33 0.86 3.71 9.57
CA GLU A 33 0.75 4.53 10.78
C GLU A 33 1.71 5.73 10.74
N MET A 34 2.95 5.50 10.32
CA MET A 34 3.97 6.52 10.14
C MET A 34 3.51 7.58 9.14
N ILE A 35 3.18 7.23 7.89
CA ILE A 35 2.75 8.23 6.89
C ILE A 35 1.44 8.94 7.28
N MET A 36 0.60 8.32 8.11
CA MET A 36 -0.71 8.87 8.50
C MET A 36 -0.66 9.77 9.73
N THR A 37 0.15 9.42 10.73
CA THR A 37 0.15 10.05 12.07
C THR A 37 1.46 10.76 12.42
N GLY A 38 2.56 10.47 11.73
CA GLY A 38 3.88 10.98 12.11
C GLY A 38 4.52 10.31 13.31
N ARG A 39 3.87 9.33 13.96
CA ARG A 39 4.52 8.52 15.00
C ARG A 39 5.38 7.43 14.37
N ASP A 40 6.59 7.29 14.88
CA ASP A 40 7.45 6.14 14.61
C ASP A 40 6.80 4.89 15.26
N PRO A 41 6.49 3.84 14.49
CA PRO A 41 5.90 2.61 15.03
C PRO A 41 6.90 1.77 15.82
N THR A 42 8.19 2.13 15.82
CA THR A 42 9.20 1.47 16.64
C THR A 42 8.88 1.73 18.12
N PRO A 43 8.55 0.70 18.94
CA PRO A 43 8.42 0.91 20.37
C PRO A 43 9.76 1.47 20.88
N PRO A 44 9.76 2.45 21.80
CA PRO A 44 11.00 3.05 22.28
C PRO A 44 11.88 1.93 22.85
N ARG A 45 12.97 1.58 22.16
CA ARG A 45 14.01 0.76 22.74
C ARG A 45 14.65 1.59 23.85
N GLY A 46 14.34 1.25 25.09
CA GLY A 46 15.07 1.66 26.29
C GLY A 46 15.41 3.14 26.34
N ALA A 47 14.56 3.93 26.98
CA ALA A 47 14.89 5.29 27.36
C ALA A 47 16.24 5.34 28.10
N VAL A 48 17.24 5.95 27.47
CA VAL A 48 18.28 6.71 28.14
C VAL A 48 18.32 8.07 27.47
N ALA A 49 17.71 9.05 28.14
CA ALA A 49 17.89 10.44 27.78
C ALA A 49 19.38 10.79 27.95
N ALA A 50 20.03 11.26 26.89
CA ALA A 50 21.34 11.89 26.99
C ALA A 50 21.18 13.41 26.76
N PRO A 51 21.83 14.26 27.57
CA PRO A 51 21.65 15.70 27.53
C PRO A 51 22.33 16.32 26.31
N VAL A 52 21.77 17.41 25.80
CA VAL A 52 22.38 18.20 24.72
C VAL A 52 23.24 19.32 25.34
N PRO A 53 24.55 19.36 25.05
CA PRO A 53 25.23 20.65 24.96
C PRO A 53 26.24 20.77 23.80
N GLY A 54 26.11 21.85 23.01
CA GLY A 54 27.19 22.42 22.18
C GLY A 54 27.35 21.83 20.78
N ALA A 55 26.90 22.57 19.76
CA ALA A 55 27.34 22.38 18.36
C ALA A 55 27.91 23.69 17.82
N PRO A 56 29.14 23.71 17.26
CA PRO A 56 29.73 24.90 16.66
C PRO A 56 29.29 25.10 15.20
N LEU A 57 29.38 26.36 14.78
CA LEU A 57 29.07 26.91 13.47
C LEU A 57 30.06 26.44 12.38
N GLY A 58 29.56 26.13 11.18
CA GLY A 58 30.37 26.20 9.95
C GLY A 58 30.11 25.13 8.89
N VAL A 59 29.32 25.46 7.86
CA VAL A 59 29.46 24.88 6.51
C VAL A 59 29.19 26.00 5.48
N PRO A 60 30.06 26.22 4.47
CA PRO A 60 29.92 27.36 3.57
C PRO A 60 28.86 27.16 2.49
N GLU A 61 28.09 28.23 2.31
CA GLU A 61 26.99 28.45 1.39
C GLU A 61 27.52 28.71 -0.03
N ARG A 62 27.73 27.68 -0.86
CA ARG A 62 28.05 27.86 -2.30
C ARG A 62 27.96 26.58 -3.15
N LEU A 63 26.82 25.89 -3.15
CA LEU A 63 26.48 24.92 -4.20
C LEU A 63 24.97 24.93 -4.50
N TRP A 64 24.47 26.07 -4.96
CA TRP A 64 23.15 26.16 -5.61
C TRP A 64 23.19 27.29 -6.64
N ALA A 65 23.30 26.92 -7.91
CA ALA A 65 22.90 27.78 -9.02
C ALA A 65 21.70 27.09 -9.71
N PRO A 66 20.58 27.79 -9.96
CA PRO A 66 19.39 27.18 -10.52
C PRO A 66 19.55 26.96 -12.02
N GLN A 67 19.43 25.71 -12.47
CA GLN A 67 19.32 25.39 -13.89
C GLN A 67 17.90 25.74 -14.38
N GLN A 68 17.81 26.79 -15.18
CA GLN A 68 16.58 27.20 -15.85
C GLN A 68 16.26 26.20 -16.97
N GLY A 69 15.08 25.58 -16.92
CA GLY A 69 14.56 24.76 -18.03
C GLY A 69 13.80 23.52 -17.61
N ARG A 70 12.57 23.68 -17.10
CA ARG A 70 11.54 22.63 -17.20
C ARG A 70 10.16 23.28 -17.21
N ALA A 71 9.33 22.82 -18.15
CA ALA A 71 7.97 23.30 -18.37
C ALA A 71 7.15 23.32 -17.08
N ALA A 72 6.30 24.34 -16.94
CA ALA A 72 5.47 24.55 -15.77
C ALA A 72 4.58 23.32 -15.49
N PRO A 73 4.58 22.78 -14.25
CA PRO A 73 3.62 21.75 -13.87
C PRO A 73 2.20 22.33 -13.92
N GLN A 74 1.27 21.56 -14.49
CA GLN A 74 -0.15 21.89 -14.48
C GLN A 74 -0.63 22.12 -13.05
N ALA A 75 -1.47 23.16 -12.89
CA ALA A 75 -1.94 23.59 -11.58
C ALA A 75 -2.67 22.44 -10.84
N PRO A 76 -2.44 22.30 -9.53
CA PRO A 76 -3.10 21.28 -8.72
C PRO A 76 -4.62 21.46 -8.76
N ASP A 77 -5.35 20.34 -8.75
CA ASP A 77 -6.80 20.34 -8.51
C ASP A 77 -7.06 21.08 -7.18
N PRO A 78 -7.88 22.15 -7.17
CA PRO A 78 -8.08 23.03 -6.02
C PRO A 78 -8.59 22.30 -4.78
N ARG A 79 -9.11 21.07 -4.92
CA ARG A 79 -9.52 20.22 -3.79
C ARG A 79 -8.36 19.77 -2.90
N TYR A 80 -7.11 19.80 -3.40
CA TYR A 80 -5.92 19.43 -2.63
C TYR A 80 -5.23 20.61 -1.92
N ALA A 81 -5.60 21.85 -2.24
CA ALA A 81 -4.87 23.04 -1.80
C ALA A 81 -5.30 23.60 -0.43
N ALA A 82 -6.43 23.15 0.12
CA ALA A 82 -7.10 23.85 1.22
C ALA A 82 -7.41 22.99 2.46
N LEU A 83 -6.57 22.00 2.79
CA LEU A 83 -6.78 21.19 4.00
C LEU A 83 -5.86 21.63 5.15
N PRO A 84 -6.42 21.88 6.36
CA PRO A 84 -5.61 22.23 7.54
C PRO A 84 -4.70 21.07 7.95
N ALA A 85 -3.62 21.39 8.67
CA ALA A 85 -2.81 20.39 9.36
C ALA A 85 -3.71 19.60 10.30
N TYR A 86 -3.82 18.29 10.07
CA TYR A 86 -4.65 17.39 10.86
C TYR A 86 -3.94 17.07 12.18
N GLU A 87 -4.56 17.42 13.30
CA GLU A 87 -4.22 16.86 14.60
C GLU A 87 -4.79 15.43 14.67
N PRO A 88 -3.98 14.41 15.00
CA PRO A 88 -4.48 13.05 15.09
C PRO A 88 -5.50 12.96 16.22
N GLU A 89 -6.77 12.75 15.86
CA GLU A 89 -7.74 12.13 16.77
C GLU A 89 -7.08 10.85 17.33
N PRO A 90 -7.32 10.48 18.61
CA PRO A 90 -6.78 9.26 19.16
C PRO A 90 -7.34 8.07 18.37
N MET A 91 -6.63 7.66 17.32
CA MET A 91 -6.87 6.41 16.64
C MET A 91 -6.68 5.35 17.70
N GLY A 92 -7.78 4.71 18.12
CA GLY A 92 -7.72 3.53 18.95
C GLY A 92 -6.67 2.60 18.37
N ARG A 93 -5.79 2.08 19.25
CA ARG A 93 -4.70 1.15 18.91
C ARG A 93 -5.15 0.24 17.77
N ILE A 94 -4.42 0.22 16.65
CA ILE A 94 -4.69 -0.74 15.57
C ILE A 94 -4.78 -2.13 16.21
N GLU A 95 -5.98 -2.71 16.21
CA GLU A 95 -6.20 -4.01 16.85
C GLU A 95 -5.25 -5.02 16.19
N ARG A 96 -4.49 -5.74 17.02
CA ARG A 96 -3.56 -6.74 16.53
C ARG A 96 -4.36 -7.97 16.13
N GLY A 97 -4.81 -8.00 14.88
CA GLY A 97 -5.58 -9.10 14.30
C GLY A 97 -6.29 -8.65 13.03
N PHE A 98 -6.52 -9.59 12.11
CA PHE A 98 -7.41 -9.37 10.98
C PHE A 98 -8.81 -9.81 11.39
N ASP A 99 -9.79 -8.92 11.28
CA ASP A 99 -11.19 -9.22 11.61
C ASP A 99 -11.77 -10.15 10.52
N PRO A 100 -12.17 -11.39 10.86
CA PRO A 100 -12.66 -12.38 9.89
C PRO A 100 -13.87 -11.93 9.09
N ARG A 101 -14.64 -10.91 9.54
CA ARG A 101 -15.76 -10.37 8.75
C ARG A 101 -15.33 -9.81 7.39
N TYR A 102 -14.04 -9.44 7.28
CA TYR A 102 -13.44 -8.91 6.07
C TYR A 102 -12.84 -9.98 5.15
N GLU A 103 -12.96 -11.25 5.52
CA GLU A 103 -12.56 -12.36 4.65
C GLU A 103 -13.34 -12.34 3.34
N ARG A 104 -12.60 -12.64 2.26
CA ARG A 104 -13.17 -12.78 0.94
C ARG A 104 -14.17 -13.92 0.91
N GLN A 105 -15.38 -13.64 0.43
CA GLN A 105 -16.45 -14.63 0.35
C GLN A 105 -17.44 -14.30 -0.77
N VAL A 106 -18.10 -15.32 -1.28
CA VAL A 106 -19.23 -15.14 -2.21
C VAL A 106 -20.47 -14.78 -1.40
N VAL A 107 -21.19 -13.75 -1.82
CA VAL A 107 -22.42 -13.27 -1.19
C VAL A 107 -23.53 -13.15 -2.23
N ASP A 108 -24.78 -13.11 -1.75
CA ASP A 108 -25.90 -12.64 -2.56
C ASP A 108 -25.72 -11.17 -2.94
N TYR A 109 -26.14 -10.83 -4.15
CA TYR A 109 -26.04 -9.50 -4.71
C TYR A 109 -27.34 -9.13 -5.41
N ASP A 110 -28.05 -8.17 -4.83
CA ASP A 110 -29.34 -7.63 -5.25
C ASP A 110 -29.21 -6.31 -6.03
N GLY A 111 -28.00 -5.79 -6.19
CA GLY A 111 -27.74 -4.54 -6.92
C GLY A 111 -27.94 -4.69 -8.44
N GLY A 112 -28.36 -3.60 -9.08
CA GLY A 112 -28.66 -3.55 -10.52
C GLY A 112 -27.45 -3.40 -11.44
N HIS A 113 -26.28 -3.94 -11.07
CA HIS A 113 -25.03 -3.77 -11.83
C HIS A 113 -24.68 -5.01 -12.64
N ALA A 114 -24.07 -4.80 -13.81
CA ALA A 114 -23.71 -5.90 -14.71
C ALA A 114 -22.56 -6.74 -14.15
N PRO A 115 -22.54 -8.07 -14.38
CA PRO A 115 -21.40 -8.93 -14.05
C PRO A 115 -20.06 -8.38 -14.56
N GLY A 116 -19.02 -8.53 -13.75
CA GLY A 116 -17.69 -7.97 -14.02
C GLY A 116 -17.50 -6.51 -13.58
N THR A 117 -18.53 -5.85 -13.08
CA THR A 117 -18.41 -4.51 -12.45
C THR A 117 -17.82 -4.64 -11.04
N ILE A 118 -16.93 -3.72 -10.67
CA ILE A 118 -16.45 -3.56 -9.29
C ILE A 118 -17.28 -2.49 -8.60
N ILE A 119 -17.80 -2.80 -7.41
CA ILE A 119 -18.53 -1.87 -6.55
C ILE A 119 -17.74 -1.67 -5.27
N ILE A 120 -17.49 -0.43 -4.90
CA ILE A 120 -16.85 -0.04 -3.65
C ILE A 120 -17.91 0.57 -2.76
N ASP A 121 -18.18 -0.09 -1.64
CA ASP A 121 -19.01 0.40 -0.55
C ASP A 121 -18.07 0.92 0.53
N SER A 122 -17.76 2.21 0.45
CA SER A 122 -16.77 2.83 1.34
C SER A 122 -17.24 2.88 2.81
N PRO A 123 -18.53 3.18 3.10
CA PRO A 123 -19.05 3.15 4.48
C PRO A 123 -18.89 1.78 5.14
N ASN A 124 -19.28 0.70 4.47
CA ASN A 124 -19.20 -0.66 5.02
C ASN A 124 -17.83 -1.32 4.84
N LYS A 125 -16.95 -0.69 4.05
CA LYS A 125 -15.58 -1.13 3.79
C LYS A 125 -15.53 -2.48 3.10
N PHE A 126 -16.37 -2.60 2.07
CA PHE A 126 -16.38 -3.76 1.20
C PHE A 126 -16.19 -3.37 -0.26
N LEU A 127 -15.47 -4.21 -0.98
CA LEU A 127 -15.43 -4.24 -2.44
C LEU A 127 -16.18 -5.47 -2.92
N TYR A 128 -17.02 -5.31 -3.93
CA TYR A 128 -17.75 -6.40 -4.57
C TYR A 128 -17.34 -6.49 -6.03
N LEU A 129 -16.97 -7.69 -6.48
CA LEU A 129 -16.90 -8.02 -7.91
C LEU A 129 -18.20 -8.74 -8.27
N VAL A 130 -19.05 -8.07 -9.06
CA VAL A 130 -20.36 -8.61 -9.44
C VAL A 130 -20.19 -9.85 -10.31
N GLN A 131 -20.92 -10.90 -9.99
CA GLN A 131 -20.95 -12.18 -10.70
C GLN A 131 -22.34 -12.43 -11.32
N PRO A 132 -22.44 -13.33 -12.32
CA PRO A 132 -23.74 -13.81 -12.78
C PRO A 132 -24.54 -14.51 -11.66
N GLY A 133 -25.85 -14.65 -11.85
CA GLY A 133 -26.71 -15.42 -10.95
C GLY A 133 -27.04 -14.72 -9.62
N GLY A 134 -27.01 -13.38 -9.59
CA GLY A 134 -27.35 -12.61 -8.39
C GLY A 134 -26.31 -12.78 -7.27
N LYS A 135 -25.03 -12.96 -7.63
CA LYS A 135 -23.93 -13.15 -6.69
C LYS A 135 -22.88 -12.06 -6.86
N ALA A 136 -22.06 -11.87 -5.82
CA ALA A 136 -20.83 -11.10 -5.92
C ALA A 136 -19.73 -11.75 -5.07
N LEU A 137 -18.48 -11.57 -5.50
CA LEU A 137 -17.33 -11.87 -4.66
C LEU A 137 -17.00 -10.62 -3.84
N ARG A 138 -17.20 -10.70 -2.53
CA ARG A 138 -16.96 -9.61 -1.57
C ARG A 138 -15.55 -9.72 -1.00
N TYR A 139 -14.87 -8.58 -0.84
CA TYR A 139 -13.56 -8.44 -0.24
C TYR A 139 -13.60 -7.33 0.81
N GLY A 140 -12.91 -7.50 1.94
CA GLY A 140 -12.67 -6.39 2.86
C GLY A 140 -11.68 -5.37 2.29
N ILE A 141 -11.93 -4.10 2.56
CA ILE A 141 -11.07 -3.00 2.12
C ILE A 141 -10.68 -2.04 3.24
N GLY A 142 -9.52 -1.40 3.10
CA GLY A 142 -9.18 -0.16 3.77
C GLY A 142 -9.46 1.02 2.83
N VAL A 143 -10.00 2.12 3.37
CA VAL A 143 -10.44 3.26 2.56
C VAL A 143 -9.83 4.59 3.04
N GLY A 144 -10.13 5.65 2.29
CA GLY A 144 -9.70 7.00 2.63
C GLY A 144 -10.18 7.43 4.00
N ARG A 145 -9.34 8.15 4.74
CA ARG A 145 -9.77 8.86 5.94
C ARG A 145 -10.77 9.98 5.60
N PRO A 146 -11.54 10.50 6.59
CA PRO A 146 -12.37 11.67 6.36
C PRO A 146 -11.61 12.81 5.67
N GLY A 147 -12.23 13.43 4.66
CA GLY A 147 -11.57 14.42 3.78
C GLY A 147 -10.80 13.83 2.59
N PHE A 148 -10.64 12.51 2.51
CA PHE A 148 -10.04 11.79 1.37
C PHE A 148 -11.01 10.78 0.73
N THR A 149 -12.28 10.79 1.16
CA THR A 149 -13.35 9.98 0.59
C THR A 149 -13.83 10.57 -0.73
N TRP A 150 -14.23 9.72 -1.67
CA TRP A 150 -14.79 10.14 -2.95
C TRP A 150 -15.81 9.11 -3.43
N SER A 151 -16.73 9.53 -4.28
CA SER A 151 -17.75 8.68 -4.91
C SER A 151 -17.81 8.93 -6.42
N GLY A 152 -18.44 8.03 -7.15
CA GLY A 152 -18.65 8.12 -8.59
C GLY A 152 -18.08 6.94 -9.38
N VAL A 153 -18.00 7.12 -10.70
CA VAL A 153 -17.64 6.04 -11.63
C VAL A 153 -16.23 6.25 -12.17
N LYS A 154 -15.44 5.17 -12.19
CA LYS A 154 -14.11 5.09 -12.80
C LYS A 154 -13.97 3.81 -13.62
N THR A 155 -12.83 3.68 -14.27
CA THR A 155 -12.45 2.51 -15.05
C THR A 155 -11.01 2.14 -14.70
N ILE A 156 -10.71 0.84 -14.66
CA ILE A 156 -9.32 0.37 -14.57
C ILE A 156 -8.60 0.73 -15.87
N THR A 157 -7.60 1.62 -15.80
CA THR A 157 -6.82 2.07 -16.97
C THR A 157 -5.48 1.37 -17.08
N ARG A 158 -4.92 0.91 -15.96
CA ARG A 158 -3.64 0.20 -15.92
C ARG A 158 -3.64 -0.81 -14.78
N LYS A 159 -2.81 -1.84 -14.95
CA LYS A 159 -2.54 -2.92 -14.00
C LYS A 159 -1.03 -3.09 -13.83
N ALA A 160 -0.58 -3.36 -12.60
CA ALA A 160 0.81 -3.60 -12.27
C ALA A 160 0.97 -4.70 -11.22
N GLU A 161 2.02 -5.51 -11.39
CA GLU A 161 2.52 -6.42 -10.37
C GLU A 161 3.70 -5.78 -9.67
N TRP A 162 3.76 -5.91 -8.33
CA TRP A 162 4.77 -5.27 -7.48
C TRP A 162 5.09 -3.83 -7.93
N PRO A 163 4.08 -2.94 -7.90
CA PRO A 163 4.26 -1.57 -8.38
C PRO A 163 5.25 -0.79 -7.51
N ASP A 164 6.06 0.03 -8.15
CA ASP A 164 6.84 1.02 -7.43
C ASP A 164 5.93 2.08 -6.81
N TRP A 165 6.43 2.67 -5.74
CA TRP A 165 5.74 3.73 -5.02
C TRP A 165 6.59 5.00 -4.97
N THR A 166 6.00 6.07 -5.48
CA THR A 166 6.50 7.43 -5.32
C THR A 166 5.44 8.19 -4.51
N PRO A 167 5.77 8.71 -3.32
CA PRO A 167 4.82 9.50 -2.54
C PRO A 167 4.41 10.76 -3.32
N PRO A 168 3.13 11.18 -3.25
CA PRO A 168 2.70 12.43 -3.86
C PRO A 168 3.48 13.64 -3.34
N PRO A 169 3.72 14.69 -4.15
CA PRO A 169 4.44 15.88 -3.72
C PRO A 169 3.88 16.53 -2.45
N GLU A 170 2.57 16.53 -2.27
CA GLU A 170 1.89 17.07 -1.09
C GLU A 170 2.21 16.25 0.17
N MET A 171 2.37 14.93 0.01
CA MET A 171 2.81 14.05 1.09
C MET A 171 4.26 14.37 1.46
N LEU A 172 5.15 14.55 0.47
CA LEU A 172 6.55 14.92 0.69
C LEU A 172 6.72 16.32 1.32
N LYS A 173 5.82 17.26 1.02
CA LYS A 173 5.81 18.58 1.69
C LYS A 173 5.49 18.46 3.18
N ARG A 174 4.53 17.61 3.54
CA ARG A 174 4.18 17.35 4.95
C ARG A 174 5.22 16.47 5.64
N ARG A 175 5.85 15.58 4.88
CA ARG A 175 6.75 14.53 5.37
C ARG A 175 8.00 14.44 4.48
N PRO A 176 8.94 15.38 4.66
CA PRO A 176 10.17 15.41 3.86
C PRO A 176 11.12 14.24 4.17
N ASP A 177 10.88 13.53 5.27
CA ASP A 177 11.58 12.33 5.73
C ASP A 177 11.22 11.06 4.94
N LEU A 178 10.15 11.07 4.16
CA LEU A 178 9.77 9.90 3.36
C LEU A 178 10.72 9.65 2.20
N PRO A 179 10.93 8.37 1.82
CA PRO A 179 11.70 8.04 0.63
C PRO A 179 11.04 8.65 -0.60
N ARG A 180 11.85 9.19 -1.52
CA ARG A 180 11.36 9.76 -2.77
C ARG A 180 10.85 8.70 -3.74
N HIS A 181 11.29 7.47 -3.56
CA HIS A 181 10.92 6.33 -4.35
C HIS A 181 11.14 5.05 -3.55
N MET A 182 10.25 4.08 -3.73
CA MET A 182 10.39 2.71 -3.23
C MET A 182 10.09 1.76 -4.37
N GLU A 183 11.05 0.88 -4.67
CA GLU A 183 10.87 -0.22 -5.61
C GLU A 183 9.71 -1.14 -5.19
N GLY A 184 9.14 -1.86 -6.14
CA GLY A 184 8.21 -2.94 -5.87
C GLY A 184 8.78 -4.00 -4.93
N GLY A 185 7.99 -4.43 -3.95
CA GLY A 185 8.39 -5.50 -3.03
C GLY A 185 7.51 -5.60 -1.79
N PRO A 186 7.77 -6.56 -0.88
CA PRO A 186 6.96 -6.81 0.32
C PRO A 186 6.82 -5.61 1.26
N GLU A 187 7.85 -4.76 1.33
CA GLU A 187 7.86 -3.54 2.16
C GLU A 187 7.15 -2.36 1.50
N ASN A 188 6.77 -2.47 0.22
CA ASN A 188 6.14 -1.38 -0.51
C ASN A 188 4.69 -1.19 -0.03
N PRO A 189 4.26 0.05 0.28
CA PRO A 189 2.91 0.32 0.79
C PRO A 189 1.78 0.03 -0.21
N LEU A 190 2.10 -0.15 -1.50
CA LEU A 190 1.16 -0.56 -2.54
C LEU A 190 0.95 -2.08 -2.60
N GLY A 191 1.80 -2.85 -1.93
CA GLY A 191 1.71 -4.31 -1.86
C GLY A 191 1.89 -5.02 -3.20
N ALA A 192 1.29 -6.21 -3.31
CA ALA A 192 1.58 -7.14 -4.39
C ALA A 192 1.05 -6.71 -5.77
N ARG A 193 -0.08 -5.98 -5.84
CA ARG A 193 -0.74 -5.59 -7.09
C ARG A 193 -1.33 -4.19 -6.97
N ALA A 194 -1.42 -3.47 -8.10
CA ALA A 194 -2.20 -2.25 -8.21
C ALA A 194 -3.01 -2.17 -9.52
N MET A 195 -4.21 -1.62 -9.41
CA MET A 195 -5.13 -1.28 -10.48
C MET A 195 -5.40 0.22 -10.43
N TYR A 196 -5.06 0.94 -11.50
CA TYR A 196 -5.11 2.40 -11.56
C TYR A 196 -6.46 2.86 -12.12
N LEU A 197 -7.03 3.92 -11.53
CA LEU A 197 -8.40 4.34 -11.80
C LEU A 197 -8.44 5.63 -12.63
N GLY A 198 -8.82 5.51 -13.90
CA GLY A 198 -8.93 6.64 -14.82
C GLY A 198 -7.60 7.39 -15.01
N SER A 199 -7.67 8.71 -15.07
CA SER A 199 -6.54 9.65 -15.05
C SER A 199 -6.23 10.18 -13.64
N THR A 200 -6.73 9.52 -12.59
CA THR A 200 -6.60 9.98 -11.21
C THR A 200 -5.37 9.40 -10.52
N LEU A 201 -5.06 9.90 -9.32
CA LEU A 201 -4.09 9.28 -8.43
C LEU A 201 -4.64 8.07 -7.66
N TYR A 202 -5.95 7.79 -7.75
CA TYR A 202 -6.58 6.71 -7.01
C TYR A 202 -6.29 5.34 -7.63
N ARG A 203 -6.15 4.36 -6.73
CA ARG A 203 -5.79 2.98 -7.07
C ARG A 203 -6.56 2.03 -6.17
N ILE A 204 -6.84 0.84 -6.69
CA ILE A 204 -7.13 -0.35 -5.90
C ILE A 204 -5.82 -1.12 -5.79
N HIS A 205 -5.29 -1.34 -4.60
CA HIS A 205 -3.96 -1.93 -4.43
C HIS A 205 -3.84 -2.80 -3.17
N GLY A 206 -2.75 -3.54 -3.06
CA GLY A 206 -2.42 -4.37 -1.90
C GLY A 206 -2.02 -3.57 -0.67
N THR A 207 -1.52 -4.25 0.36
CA THR A 207 -1.00 -3.61 1.57
C THR A 207 0.07 -4.50 2.19
N ASN A 208 1.14 -3.89 2.67
CA ASN A 208 2.11 -4.54 3.57
C ASN A 208 1.62 -4.58 5.03
N GLU A 209 0.48 -3.94 5.33
CA GLU A 209 -0.15 -3.87 6.65
C GLU A 209 -1.60 -4.37 6.59
N PRO A 210 -1.83 -5.70 6.59
CA PRO A 210 -3.16 -6.29 6.41
C PRO A 210 -4.13 -6.05 7.58
N ASN A 211 -3.62 -5.73 8.76
CA ASN A 211 -4.38 -5.29 9.93
C ASN A 211 -5.07 -3.92 9.73
N THR A 212 -4.77 -3.18 8.66
CA THR A 212 -5.45 -1.91 8.34
C THR A 212 -6.71 -2.08 7.47
N ILE A 213 -7.03 -3.31 7.08
CA ILE A 213 -8.28 -3.62 6.38
C ILE A 213 -9.45 -3.43 7.35
N GLY A 214 -10.53 -2.80 6.86
CA GLY A 214 -11.63 -2.39 7.72
C GLY A 214 -11.43 -1.04 8.40
N GLN A 215 -10.42 -0.27 8.01
CA GLN A 215 -10.13 1.04 8.60
C GLN A 215 -10.08 2.18 7.57
N ASN A 216 -10.12 3.41 8.09
CA ASN A 216 -10.08 4.66 7.34
C ASN A 216 -8.67 5.27 7.40
N VAL A 217 -7.71 4.65 6.70
CA VAL A 217 -6.27 4.94 6.86
C VAL A 217 -5.56 5.36 5.57
N SER A 218 -6.29 5.59 4.47
CA SER A 218 -5.66 5.93 3.20
C SER A 218 -5.85 7.41 2.83
N SER A 219 -5.08 7.89 1.84
CA SER A 219 -5.28 9.19 1.18
C SER A 219 -6.24 9.10 -0.02
N GLY A 220 -7.21 8.16 0.01
CA GLY A 220 -8.26 8.01 -1.00
C GLY A 220 -8.10 6.81 -1.92
N CYS A 221 -7.01 6.05 -1.81
CA CYS A 221 -6.87 4.74 -2.48
C CYS A 221 -7.66 3.66 -1.73
N ILE A 222 -8.01 2.59 -2.44
CA ILE A 222 -8.68 1.41 -1.89
C ILE A 222 -7.64 0.32 -1.64
N ARG A 223 -7.48 -0.10 -0.38
CA ARG A 223 -6.47 -1.08 0.05
C ARG A 223 -7.12 -2.44 0.25
N LEU A 224 -6.48 -3.51 -0.22
CA LEU A 224 -6.85 -4.91 -0.01
C LEU A 224 -5.64 -5.67 0.57
N ARG A 225 -5.88 -6.82 1.20
CA ARG A 225 -4.78 -7.76 1.52
C ARG A 225 -4.10 -8.22 0.23
N ASN A 226 -2.84 -8.63 0.33
CA ASN A 226 -2.06 -9.03 -0.85
C ASN A 226 -2.66 -10.24 -1.58
N GLU A 227 -3.21 -11.22 -0.85
CA GLU A 227 -3.95 -12.36 -1.42
C GLU A 227 -5.23 -11.92 -2.16
N ASP A 228 -5.99 -11.00 -1.56
CA ASP A 228 -7.27 -10.53 -2.09
C ASP A 228 -7.08 -9.64 -3.32
N VAL A 229 -6.10 -8.73 -3.30
CA VAL A 229 -5.80 -7.90 -4.48
C VAL A 229 -5.25 -8.75 -5.62
N THR A 230 -4.50 -9.81 -5.32
CA THR A 230 -3.96 -10.72 -6.35
C THR A 230 -5.08 -11.50 -7.03
N ASP A 231 -6.03 -12.00 -6.24
CA ASP A 231 -7.23 -12.66 -6.77
C ASP A 231 -8.07 -11.71 -7.63
N LEU A 232 -8.39 -10.50 -7.12
CA LEU A 232 -9.14 -9.50 -7.87
C LEU A 232 -8.41 -9.12 -9.17
N TYR A 233 -7.10 -8.88 -9.09
CA TYR A 233 -6.25 -8.54 -10.23
C TYR A 233 -6.33 -9.60 -11.33
N ASN A 234 -6.33 -10.89 -10.99
CA ASN A 234 -6.39 -11.97 -11.98
C ASN A 234 -7.77 -12.10 -12.63
N ARG A 235 -8.84 -11.62 -11.97
CA ARG A 235 -10.22 -11.71 -12.47
C ARG A 235 -10.63 -10.55 -13.37
N VAL A 236 -10.08 -9.36 -13.14
CA VAL A 236 -10.53 -8.13 -13.82
C VAL A 236 -9.55 -7.67 -14.90
N LYS A 237 -10.06 -6.90 -15.87
CA LYS A 237 -9.29 -6.44 -17.03
C LYS A 237 -9.16 -4.92 -16.99
N VAL A 238 -8.19 -4.39 -17.76
CA VAL A 238 -8.24 -2.98 -18.15
C VAL A 238 -9.55 -2.75 -18.90
N GLY A 239 -10.24 -1.66 -18.58
CA GLY A 239 -11.60 -1.38 -19.04
C GLY A 239 -12.71 -1.78 -18.06
N THR A 240 -12.40 -2.53 -16.99
CA THR A 240 -13.40 -2.86 -15.95
C THR A 240 -13.94 -1.59 -15.29
N LYS A 241 -15.28 -1.49 -15.25
CA LYS A 241 -16.01 -0.41 -14.57
C LYS A 241 -15.90 -0.55 -13.05
N VAL A 242 -15.64 0.57 -12.39
CA VAL A 242 -15.57 0.70 -10.94
C VAL A 242 -16.58 1.76 -10.51
N VAL A 243 -17.46 1.43 -9.57
CA VAL A 243 -18.44 2.36 -8.99
C VAL A 243 -18.12 2.50 -7.51
N VAL A 244 -17.98 3.73 -7.03
CA VAL A 244 -17.70 4.04 -5.63
C VAL A 244 -18.87 4.78 -5.01
N MET A 245 -19.31 4.27 -3.86
CA MET A 245 -20.43 4.77 -3.06
C MET A 245 -19.94 5.13 -1.66
#